data_AF-A0A9E0VD00-F1
#
_entry.id   AF-A0A9E0VD00-F1
#
_cell.length_a   1.000
_cell.length_b   1.000
_cell.length_c   1.000
_cell.angle_alpha   90.00
_cell.angle_beta   90.00
_cell.angle_gamma   90.00
#
_symmetry.space_group_name_H-M   'P 1'
#
loop_
_entity.id
_entity.type
_entity.pdbx_description
1 polymer ?
#
loop_
_entity_poly.entity_id
_entity_poly.type
_entity_poly.pdbx_seq_one_letter_code
_entity_poly.pdbx_strand_id
1 'polypeptide(L)'
;MPKKTIKGALEKDERFTISWQENAPDQKLSEMSLDEFRAEGQRMRELVEAIAASEAHTRALKIDLETVIVRHEENCGYIARDVEGDRRFGPNSALYAGFGYIRKSDRKYGRRKVSKANNDG
;
A
#
# COMPACT_ATOMS: atom_id res chain seq x y z
N MET A 1 -11.64 8.85 -29.98
CA MET A 1 -10.64 7.80 -30.29
C MET A 1 -10.66 6.77 -29.16
N PRO A 2 -10.75 5.46 -29.43
CA PRO A 2 -10.66 4.44 -28.38
C PRO A 2 -9.28 4.52 -27.70
N LYS A 3 -9.25 4.46 -26.36
CA LYS A 3 -7.99 4.45 -25.60
C LYS A 3 -7.30 3.10 -25.82
N LYS A 4 -6.15 3.08 -26.50
CA LYS A 4 -5.31 1.88 -26.55
C LYS A 4 -4.79 1.56 -25.14
N THR A 5 -4.90 0.30 -24.74
CA THR A 5 -4.31 -0.21 -23.50
C THR A 5 -2.91 -0.74 -23.79
N ILE A 6 -2.02 -0.71 -22.79
CA ILE A 6 -0.65 -1.26 -22.89
C ILE A 6 -0.70 -2.75 -23.24
N LYS A 7 -1.55 -3.51 -22.53
CA LYS A 7 -1.78 -4.94 -22.80
C LYS A 7 -2.21 -5.20 -24.25
N GLY A 8 -3.20 -4.45 -24.74
CA GLY A 8 -3.69 -4.62 -26.10
C GLY A 8 -2.65 -4.25 -27.18
N ALA A 9 -1.75 -3.32 -26.88
CA ALA A 9 -0.64 -2.98 -27.77
C ALA A 9 0.39 -4.12 -27.84
N LEU A 10 0.79 -4.67 -26.68
CA LEU A 10 1.71 -5.82 -26.60
C LEU A 10 1.15 -7.06 -27.29
N GLU A 11 -0.12 -7.41 -27.03
CA GLU A 11 -0.78 -8.55 -27.68
C GLU A 11 -0.88 -8.38 -29.19
N LYS A 12 -0.99 -7.14 -29.68
CA LYS A 12 -0.99 -6.87 -31.12
C LYS A 12 0.40 -7.04 -31.71
N ASP A 13 1.40 -6.47 -31.08
CA ASP A 13 2.81 -6.58 -31.46
C ASP A 13 3.29 -8.05 -31.51
N GLU A 14 2.93 -8.85 -30.51
CA GLU A 14 3.24 -10.28 -30.45
C GLU A 14 2.57 -11.05 -31.61
N ARG A 15 1.28 -10.81 -31.85
CA ARG A 15 0.57 -11.45 -32.98
C ARG A 15 1.19 -11.14 -34.33
N PHE A 16 1.62 -9.90 -34.55
CA PHE A 16 2.30 -9.49 -35.78
C PHE A 16 3.65 -10.20 -35.90
N THR A 17 4.41 -10.26 -34.81
CA THR A 17 5.71 -10.93 -34.75
C THR A 17 5.61 -12.41 -35.08
N ILE A 18 4.66 -13.13 -34.46
CA ILE A 18 4.46 -14.57 -34.69
C ILE A 18 4.02 -14.82 -36.12
N SER A 19 3.00 -14.11 -36.59
CA SER A 19 2.46 -14.31 -37.94
C SER A 19 3.50 -14.04 -39.02
N TRP A 20 4.31 -12.98 -38.87
CA TRP A 20 5.39 -12.68 -39.81
C TRP A 20 6.48 -13.75 -39.77
N GLN A 21 6.91 -14.17 -38.57
CA GLN A 21 7.91 -15.23 -38.42
C GLN A 21 7.49 -16.55 -39.07
N GLU A 22 6.22 -16.93 -38.97
CA GLU A 22 5.71 -18.20 -39.51
C GLU A 22 5.51 -18.17 -41.03
N ASN A 23 5.07 -17.04 -41.58
CA ASN A 23 4.58 -16.99 -42.96
C ASN A 23 5.55 -16.30 -43.92
N ALA A 24 6.43 -15.41 -43.43
CA ALA A 24 7.30 -14.60 -44.28
C ALA A 24 8.59 -14.14 -43.58
N PRO A 25 9.35 -15.03 -42.91
CA PRO A 25 10.47 -14.64 -42.04
C PRO A 25 11.57 -13.85 -42.75
N ASP A 26 11.82 -14.14 -44.03
CA ASP A 26 12.86 -13.49 -44.83
C ASP A 26 12.35 -12.27 -45.63
N GLN A 27 11.05 -11.98 -45.57
CA GLN A 27 10.46 -10.88 -46.33
C GLN A 27 10.54 -9.57 -45.58
N LYS A 28 10.81 -8.50 -46.33
CA LYS A 28 10.60 -7.13 -45.87
C LYS A 28 9.15 -6.72 -46.09
N LEU A 29 8.50 -6.23 -45.04
CA LEU A 29 7.16 -5.64 -45.11
C LEU A 29 7.26 -4.16 -44.76
N SER A 30 6.68 -3.28 -45.58
CA SER A 30 6.80 -1.83 -45.41
C SER A 30 8.26 -1.36 -45.27
N GLU A 31 9.15 -1.92 -46.09
CA GLU A 31 10.60 -1.64 -46.10
C GLU A 31 11.36 -2.05 -44.82
N MET A 32 10.67 -2.70 -43.87
CA MET A 32 11.20 -3.14 -42.59
C MET A 32 11.34 -4.68 -42.58
N SER A 33 12.42 -5.18 -41.99
CA SER A 33 12.61 -6.60 -41.68
C SER A 33 11.94 -6.97 -40.35
N LEU A 34 11.74 -8.27 -40.12
CA LEU A 34 11.19 -8.77 -38.85
C LEU A 34 12.05 -8.36 -37.64
N ASP A 35 13.37 -8.35 -37.80
CA ASP A 35 14.30 -7.94 -36.73
C ASP A 35 14.22 -6.44 -36.42
N GLU A 36 14.10 -5.60 -37.45
CA GLU A 36 13.88 -4.15 -37.28
C GLU A 36 12.53 -3.87 -36.59
N PHE A 37 11.47 -4.59 -36.96
CA PHE A 37 10.17 -4.49 -36.30
C PHE A 37 10.26 -4.87 -34.82
N ARG A 38 10.93 -5.98 -34.50
CA ARG A 38 11.16 -6.42 -33.12
C ARG A 38 11.97 -5.41 -32.31
N ALA A 39 12.99 -4.82 -32.92
CA ALA A 39 13.84 -3.81 -32.31
C ALA A 39 13.05 -2.53 -32.02
N GLU A 40 12.16 -2.10 -32.91
CA GLU A 40 11.27 -0.96 -32.66
C GLU A 40 10.33 -1.23 -31.47
N GLY A 41 9.74 -2.43 -31.41
CA GLY A 41 8.88 -2.87 -30.30
C GLY A 41 9.62 -3.07 -28.97
N GLN A 42 10.94 -3.22 -28.99
CA GLN A 42 11.74 -3.54 -27.80
C GLN A 42 11.61 -2.48 -26.71
N ARG A 43 11.64 -1.20 -27.09
CA ARG A 43 11.56 -0.10 -26.12
C ARG A 43 10.26 -0.10 -25.33
N MET A 44 9.15 -0.47 -25.99
CA MET A 44 7.86 -0.60 -25.32
C MET A 44 7.90 -1.71 -24.26
N ARG A 45 8.49 -2.87 -24.58
CA ARG A 45 8.60 -4.01 -23.66
C ARG A 45 9.47 -3.67 -22.45
N GLU A 46 10.63 -3.05 -22.68
CA GLU A 46 11.51 -2.57 -21.61
C GLU A 46 10.80 -1.63 -20.63
N LEU A 47 9.98 -0.72 -21.15
CA LEU A 47 9.23 0.22 -20.31
C LEU A 47 8.16 -0.50 -19.47
N VAL A 48 7.48 -1.49 -20.04
CA VAL A 48 6.50 -2.30 -19.30
C VAL A 48 7.18 -3.08 -18.17
N GLU A 49 8.32 -3.70 -18.45
CA GLU A 49 9.10 -4.42 -17.45
C GLU A 49 9.61 -3.48 -16.34
N ALA A 50 10.12 -2.29 -16.71
CA ALA A 50 10.57 -1.28 -15.75
C ALA A 50 9.43 -0.80 -14.84
N ILE A 51 8.23 -0.59 -15.40
CA ILE A 51 7.05 -0.23 -14.62
C ILE A 51 6.70 -1.35 -13.62
N ALA A 52 6.64 -2.60 -14.10
CA ALA A 52 6.31 -3.75 -13.24
C ALA A 52 7.34 -3.90 -12.09
N ALA A 53 8.63 -3.72 -12.38
CA ALA A 53 9.69 -3.74 -11.38
C ALA A 53 9.53 -2.61 -10.34
N SER A 54 9.22 -1.39 -10.80
CA SER A 54 8.99 -0.24 -9.93
C SER A 54 7.76 -0.43 -9.03
N GLU A 55 6.69 -1.02 -9.56
CA GLU A 55 5.48 -1.34 -8.79
C GLU A 55 5.75 -2.41 -7.72
N ALA A 56 6.52 -3.45 -8.07
CA ALA A 56 6.95 -4.48 -7.13
C ALA A 56 7.81 -3.88 -6.00
N HIS A 57 8.76 -3.01 -6.34
CA HIS A 57 9.59 -2.31 -5.36
C HIS A 57 8.75 -1.42 -4.43
N THR A 58 7.82 -0.65 -5.00
CA THR A 58 6.90 0.19 -4.22
C THR A 58 6.05 -0.65 -3.27
N ARG A 59 5.59 -1.83 -3.72
CA ARG A 59 4.82 -2.75 -2.88
C ARG A 59 5.66 -3.27 -1.71
N ALA A 60 6.91 -3.65 -1.95
CA ALA A 60 7.82 -4.10 -0.90
C ALA A 60 8.03 -3.01 0.17
N LEU A 61 8.32 -1.77 -0.27
CA LEU A 61 8.50 -0.63 0.65
C LEU A 61 7.25 -0.34 1.50
N LYS A 62 6.04 -0.54 0.96
CA LYS A 62 4.80 -0.38 1.72
C LYS A 62 4.67 -1.43 2.82
N ILE A 63 5.02 -2.68 2.54
CA ILE A 63 5.01 -3.77 3.54
C ILE A 63 6.03 -3.47 4.66
N ASP A 64 7.23 -3.02 4.28
CA ASP A 64 8.25 -2.63 5.25
C ASP A 64 7.78 -1.45 6.11
N LEU A 65 7.15 -0.44 5.50
CA LEU A 65 6.58 0.70 6.21
C LEU A 65 5.49 0.28 7.19
N GLU A 66 4.56 -0.59 6.79
CA GLU A 66 3.52 -1.13 7.67
C GLU A 66 4.14 -1.82 8.89
N THR A 67 5.19 -2.62 8.69
CA THR A 67 5.93 -3.27 9.77
C THR A 67 6.55 -2.25 10.74
N VAL A 68 7.16 -1.19 10.20
CA VAL A 68 7.75 -0.12 10.99
C VAL A 68 6.69 0.66 11.76
N ILE A 69 5.54 0.95 11.15
CA ILE A 69 4.42 1.65 11.80
C ILE A 69 3.91 0.85 12.98
N VAL A 70 3.61 -0.44 12.79
CA VAL A 70 3.11 -1.31 13.89
C VAL A 70 4.08 -1.30 15.06
N ARG A 71 5.38 -1.49 14.79
CA ARG A 71 6.41 -1.47 15.84
C ARG A 71 6.50 -0.09 16.52
N HIS A 72 6.34 0.99 15.76
CA HIS A 72 6.36 2.33 16.32
C HIS A 72 5.15 2.58 17.23
N GLU A 73 3.96 2.14 16.83
CA GLU A 73 2.74 2.23 17.65
C GLU A 73 2.85 1.41 18.94
N GLU A 74 3.42 0.20 18.87
CA GLU A 74 3.71 -0.60 20.06
C GLU A 74 4.63 0.13 21.03
N ASN A 75 5.71 0.76 20.52
CA ASN A 75 6.63 1.55 21.32
C ASN A 75 5.94 2.77 21.96
N CYS A 76 5.08 3.47 21.21
CA CYS A 76 4.26 4.55 21.76
C CYS A 76 3.38 4.04 22.92
N GLY A 77 2.80 2.86 22.77
CA GLY A 77 2.03 2.19 23.83
C GLY A 77 2.86 1.85 25.07
N TYR A 78 4.09 1.35 24.90
CA TYR A 78 5.01 1.10 26.02
C TYR A 78 5.37 2.39 26.77
N ILE A 79 5.72 3.45 26.04
CA ILE A 79 6.03 4.76 26.63
C ILE A 79 4.84 5.31 27.41
N ALA A 80 3.62 5.18 26.89
CA ALA A 80 2.42 5.61 27.59
C ALA A 80 2.21 4.85 28.92
N ARG A 81 2.45 3.53 28.92
CA ARG A 81 2.37 2.69 30.13
C ARG A 81 3.44 3.04 31.16
N ASP A 82 4.67 3.31 30.71
CA ASP A 82 5.75 3.75 31.60
C ASP A 82 5.40 5.09 32.26
N VAL A 83 4.84 6.05 31.49
CA VAL A 83 4.38 7.33 32.03
C VAL A 83 3.23 7.17 33.02
N GLU A 84 2.29 6.24 32.77
CA GLU A 84 1.20 5.94 33.71
C GLU A 84 1.72 5.38 35.04
N GLY A 85 2.78 4.58 35.01
CA GLY A 85 3.43 4.01 36.19
C GLY A 85 4.46 4.92 36.88
N ASP A 86 4.98 5.95 36.21
CA ASP A 86 6.01 6.85 36.75
C ASP A 86 5.40 7.84 37.77
N ARG A 87 5.97 7.88 38.98
CA ARG A 87 5.55 8.75 40.09
C ARG A 87 5.69 10.25 39.79
N ARG A 88 6.56 10.65 38.86
CA ARG A 88 6.80 12.05 38.47
C ARG A 88 5.76 12.58 37.51
N PHE A 89 5.15 11.70 36.71
CA PHE A 89 4.17 12.06 35.70
C PHE A 89 2.81 11.46 36.06
N GLY A 90 2.59 10.17 35.78
CA GLY A 90 1.35 9.48 36.07
C GLY A 90 0.17 9.93 35.21
N PRO A 91 -1.02 9.34 35.43
CA PRO A 91 -2.21 9.48 34.58
C PRO A 91 -2.93 10.84 34.69
N ASN A 92 -2.44 11.76 35.53
CA ASN A 92 -2.95 13.14 35.62
C ASN A 92 -1.96 14.18 35.08
N SER A 93 -0.80 13.76 34.58
CA SER A 93 0.22 14.69 34.08
C SER A 93 -0.18 15.36 32.76
N ALA A 94 0.48 16.49 32.48
CA ALA A 94 0.43 17.13 31.17
C ALA A 94 1.06 16.25 30.07
N LEU A 95 2.10 15.48 30.40
CA LEU A 95 2.74 14.55 29.47
C LEU A 95 1.78 13.45 29.01
N TYR A 96 1.09 12.80 29.95
CA TYR A 96 0.09 11.77 29.63
C TYR A 96 -1.05 12.32 28.75
N ALA A 97 -1.50 13.55 29.03
CA ALA A 97 -2.49 14.23 28.20
C ALA A 97 -1.94 14.61 26.80
N GLY A 98 -0.67 14.99 26.72
CA GLY A 98 0.01 15.34 25.48
C GLY A 98 0.14 14.17 24.50
N PHE A 99 0.12 12.93 24.99
CA PHE A 99 0.02 11.72 24.16
C PHE A 99 -1.39 11.45 23.62
N GLY A 100 -2.38 12.30 23.95
CA GLY A 100 -3.77 12.15 23.52
C GLY A 100 -4.66 11.36 24.49
N TYR A 101 -4.15 10.92 25.64
CA TYR A 101 -4.96 10.24 26.66
C TYR A 101 -5.74 11.24 27.52
N ILE A 102 -6.91 10.82 28.02
CA ILE A 102 -7.70 11.62 28.97
C ILE A 102 -7.11 11.42 30.36
N ARG A 103 -6.84 12.52 31.08
CA ARG A 103 -6.37 12.47 32.47
C ARG A 103 -7.40 11.78 33.36
N LYS A 104 -6.94 11.04 34.37
CA LYS A 104 -7.83 10.31 35.29
C LYS A 104 -8.80 11.26 36.03
N SER A 105 -8.34 12.46 36.40
CA SER A 105 -9.18 13.51 37.01
C SER A 105 -10.31 13.99 36.11
N ASP A 106 -10.10 13.96 34.80
CA ASP A 106 -10.99 14.56 33.81
C ASP A 106 -11.96 13.50 33.25
N ARG A 107 -11.74 12.23 33.58
CA ARG A 107 -12.58 11.11 33.18
C ARG A 107 -13.91 11.16 33.94
N LYS A 108 -14.98 11.57 33.25
CA LYS A 108 -16.35 11.52 33.79
C LYS A 108 -16.73 10.06 34.03
N TYR A 109 -16.81 9.64 35.30
CA TYR A 109 -17.40 8.35 35.66
C TYR A 109 -18.91 8.43 35.46
N GLY A 110 -19.42 7.76 34.43
CA GLY A 110 -20.86 7.66 34.19
C GLY A 110 -21.57 7.11 35.43
N ARG A 111 -22.64 7.80 35.86
CA ARG A 111 -23.53 7.41 36.95
C ARG A 111 -23.97 5.95 36.73
N ARG A 112 -23.54 5.00 37.56
CA ARG A 112 -24.04 3.60 37.48
C ARG A 112 -25.56 3.66 37.58
N LYS A 113 -26.28 3.11 36.59
CA LYS A 113 -27.74 2.92 36.69
C LYS A 113 -27.99 1.97 37.86
N VAL A 114 -28.47 2.48 38.98
CA VAL A 114 -29.05 1.65 40.04
C VAL A 114 -30.32 1.05 39.44
N SER A 115 -30.29 -0.22 39.07
CA SER A 115 -31.50 -0.97 38.70
C SER A 115 -32.37 -1.03 39.95
N LYS A 116 -33.50 -0.30 39.93
CA LYS A 116 -34.56 -0.41 40.94
C LYS A 116 -35.03 -1.86 40.90
N ALA A 117 -34.77 -2.62 41.96
CA ALA A 117 -35.41 -3.92 42.17
C ALA A 117 -36.92 -3.66 42.29
N ASN A 118 -37.70 -4.24 41.38
CA ASN A 118 -39.15 -4.26 41.49
C ASN A 118 -39.53 -5.03 42.75
N ASN A 119 -40.23 -4.37 43.66
CA ASN A 119 -40.92 -5.01 44.77
C ASN A 119 -42.40 -4.97 44.41
N ASP A 120 -42.88 -6.05 43.78
CA ASP A 120 -44.31 -6.27 43.56
C ASP A 120 -44.84 -7.00 44.81
N GLY A 121 -45.73 -6.32 45.53
CA GLY A 121 -46.56 -6.86 46.61
C GLY A 121 -48.00 -6.47 46.37
#